data_AF-A0A930E6K6-F1
#
_entry.id   AF-A0A930E6K6-F1
#
_cell.length_a   1.000
_cell.length_b   1.000
_cell.length_c   1.000
_cell.angle_alpha   90.00
_cell.angle_beta   90.00
_cell.angle_gamma   90.00
#
_symmetry.space_group_name_H-M   'P 1'
#
loop_
_entity.id
_entity.type
_entity.pdbx_description
1 polymer ?
#
loop_
_entity_poly.entity_id
_entity_poly.type
_entity_poly.pdbx_seq_one_letter_code
_entity_poly.pdbx_strand_id
1 'polypeptide(L)'
;VFSGYMVDVKTSNQKLIERAKRIIMKTTNSDYEKTSEVLEKASNDVKAAIAMILLNIDKETATEKLEKYDNNVARLIHEYSDKT
;
A
#
# COMPACT_ATOMS: atom_id res chain seq x y z
N VAL A 1 -2.53 16.06 5.98
CA VAL A 1 -1.49 16.40 4.99
C VAL A 1 -0.17 15.83 5.48
N PHE A 2 0.31 14.74 4.86
CA PHE A 2 1.63 14.17 5.18
C PHE A 2 2.65 14.83 4.24
N SER A 3 3.52 15.66 4.82
CA SER A 3 4.78 16.16 4.24
C SER A 3 4.83 16.24 2.70
N GLY A 4 4.17 17.23 2.11
CA GLY A 4 4.47 17.71 0.74
C GLY A 4 4.31 16.75 -0.45
N TYR A 5 3.69 15.58 -0.31
CA TYR A 5 3.42 14.69 -1.44
C TYR A 5 1.92 14.46 -1.61
N MET A 6 1.39 14.94 -2.73
CA MET A 6 0.00 14.79 -3.16
C MET A 6 -0.31 13.30 -3.37
N VAL A 7 -1.05 12.71 -2.44
CA VAL A 7 -1.42 11.28 -2.40
C VAL A 7 -2.64 11.03 -3.32
N ASP A 8 -2.66 11.64 -4.50
CA ASP A 8 -3.79 11.57 -5.43
C ASP A 8 -3.35 11.59 -6.91
N VAL A 9 -2.13 11.12 -7.17
CA VAL A 9 -1.63 11.02 -8.53
C VAL A 9 -1.91 9.62 -9.04
N LYS A 10 -2.93 9.49 -9.89
CA LYS A 10 -3.06 8.37 -10.84
C LYS A 10 -1.67 8.07 -11.38
N THR A 11 -1.20 6.87 -11.10
CA THR A 11 0.17 6.39 -11.28
C THR A 11 0.47 6.19 -12.79
N SER A 12 0.30 7.24 -13.59
CA SER A 12 0.52 7.21 -15.05
C SER A 12 2.00 7.39 -15.42
N ASN A 13 2.87 7.64 -14.43
CA ASN A 13 4.26 7.99 -14.64
C ASN A 13 5.17 6.89 -14.06
N GLN A 14 5.96 6.22 -14.91
CA GLN A 14 6.85 5.10 -14.51
C GLN A 14 7.75 5.45 -13.31
N LYS A 15 8.18 6.72 -13.19
CA LYS A 15 8.97 7.20 -12.04
C LYS A 15 8.23 7.12 -10.70
N LEU A 16 6.92 7.35 -10.69
CA LEU A 16 6.10 7.27 -9.48
C LEU A 16 5.84 5.82 -9.09
N ILE A 17 5.64 4.94 -10.08
CA ILE A 17 5.50 3.50 -9.87
C ILE A 17 6.79 2.93 -9.25
N GLU A 18 7.97 3.23 -9.81
CA GLU A 18 9.27 2.84 -9.25
C GLU A 18 9.43 3.30 -7.79
N ARG A 19 9.05 4.55 -7.51
CA ARG A 19 9.12 5.11 -6.16
C ARG A 19 8.16 4.41 -5.20
N ALA A 20 6.94 4.13 -5.64
CA ALA A 20 5.97 3.36 -4.87
C ALA A 20 6.51 1.97 -4.53
N LYS A 21 7.05 1.24 -5.52
CA LYS A 21 7.67 -0.08 -5.30
C LYS A 21 8.77 -0.01 -4.24
N ARG A 22 9.69 0.96 -4.33
CA ARG A 22 10.74 1.13 -3.31
C ARG A 22 10.20 1.38 -1.90
N ILE A 23 9.16 2.20 -1.76
CA ILE A 23 8.54 2.47 -0.46
C ILE A 23 7.91 1.19 0.11
N ILE A 24 7.19 0.45 -0.74
CA ILE A 24 6.55 -0.81 -0.35
C ILE A 24 7.60 -1.83 0.07
N MET A 25 8.62 -2.06 -0.75
CA MET A 25 9.72 -2.97 -0.44
C MET A 25 10.40 -2.58 0.87
N LYS A 26 10.66 -1.30 1.11
CA LYS A 26 11.33 -0.84 2.33
C LYS A 26 10.46 -0.98 3.59
N THR A 27 9.14 -0.84 3.44
CA THR A 27 8.20 -0.94 4.57
C THR A 27 7.84 -2.39 4.88
N THR A 28 7.69 -3.21 3.84
CA THR A 28 7.18 -4.59 3.95
C THR A 28 8.27 -5.64 3.84
N ASN A 29 9.51 -5.21 3.56
CA ASN A 29 10.68 -6.06 3.33
C ASN A 29 10.43 -7.17 2.28
N SER A 30 9.56 -6.88 1.31
CA SER A 30 9.17 -7.79 0.24
C SER A 30 10.05 -7.64 -1.00
N ASP A 31 10.10 -8.69 -1.81
CA ASP A 31 10.85 -8.70 -3.07
C ASP A 31 10.23 -7.77 -4.12
N TYR A 32 11.07 -7.32 -5.07
CA TYR A 32 10.64 -6.46 -6.16
C TYR A 32 9.55 -7.11 -7.02
N GLU A 33 9.67 -8.40 -7.33
CA GLU A 33 8.70 -9.14 -8.14
C GLU A 33 7.33 -9.19 -7.45
N LYS A 34 7.30 -9.65 -6.18
CA LYS A 34 6.08 -9.63 -5.36
C LYS A 34 5.49 -8.23 -5.24
N THR A 35 6.33 -7.23 -4.98
CA THR A 35 5.89 -5.84 -4.88
C THR A 35 5.25 -5.38 -6.18
N SER A 36 5.84 -5.72 -7.32
CA SER A 36 5.32 -5.35 -8.64
C SER A 36 3.96 -6.00 -8.92
N GLU A 37 3.84 -7.31 -8.68
CA GLU A 37 2.57 -8.02 -8.86
C GLU A 37 1.47 -7.47 -7.95
N VAL A 38 1.79 -7.25 -6.67
CA VAL A 38 0.80 -6.76 -5.70
C VAL A 38 0.43 -5.31 -6.00
N LEU A 39 1.38 -4.47 -6.41
CA LEU A 39 1.08 -3.09 -6.84
C LEU A 39 0.17 -3.07 -8.06
N GLU A 40 0.36 -3.98 -9.02
CA GLU A 40 -0.50 -4.09 -10.20
C GLU A 40 -1.90 -4.60 -9.82
N LYS A 41 -1.99 -5.63 -8.97
CA LYS A 41 -3.26 -6.12 -8.39
C LYS A 41 -4.01 -5.02 -7.62
N ALA A 42 -3.26 -4.18 -6.90
CA ALA A 42 -3.76 -3.01 -6.19
C ALA A 42 -4.12 -1.83 -7.12
N SER A 43 -4.11 -2.00 -8.44
CA SER A 43 -4.38 -0.93 -9.43
C SER A 43 -3.46 0.29 -9.27
N ASN A 44 -2.19 0.04 -8.94
CA ASN A 44 -1.16 1.04 -8.63
C ASN A 44 -1.43 1.88 -7.37
N ASP A 45 -2.31 1.41 -6.49
CA ASP A 45 -2.48 2.00 -5.17
C ASP A 45 -1.42 1.45 -4.19
N VAL A 46 -0.52 2.32 -3.79
CA VAL A 46 0.57 2.01 -2.85
C VAL A 46 0.01 1.55 -1.50
N LYS A 47 -1.10 2.13 -1.06
CA LYS A 47 -1.69 1.86 0.25
C LYS A 47 -2.30 0.47 0.29
N ALA A 48 -3.11 0.15 -0.72
CA ALA A 48 -3.69 -1.17 -0.87
C ALA A 48 -2.58 -2.22 -1.03
N ALA A 49 -1.52 -1.94 -1.80
CA ALA A 49 -0.40 -2.86 -1.95
C ALA A 49 0.33 -3.15 -0.63
N ILE A 50 0.60 -2.13 0.20
CA ILE A 50 1.23 -2.31 1.52
C ILE A 50 0.32 -3.16 2.42
N ALA A 51 -0.97 -2.86 2.48
CA ALA A 51 -1.94 -3.60 3.27
C ALA A 51 -2.02 -5.07 2.82
N MET A 52 -2.09 -5.32 1.51
CA MET A 52 -2.11 -6.67 0.95
C MET A 52 -0.86 -7.47 1.32
N ILE A 53 0.34 -6.87 1.27
CA ILE A 53 1.60 -7.58 1.59
C ILE A 53 1.71 -7.85 3.10
N LEU A 54 1.45 -6.84 3.94
CA LEU A 54 1.62 -6.98 5.40
C LEU A 54 0.58 -7.89 6.03
N LEU A 55 -0.67 -7.82 5.55
CA LEU A 55 -1.78 -8.59 6.10
C LEU A 55 -2.01 -9.90 5.34
N ASN A 56 -1.30 -10.09 4.22
CA ASN A 56 -1.46 -11.21 3.30
C ASN A 56 -2.94 -11.44 2.90
N ILE A 57 -3.62 -10.35 2.56
CA ILE A 57 -5.04 -10.34 2.17
C ILE A 57 -5.21 -9.96 0.69
N ASP A 58 -6.38 -10.28 0.14
CA ASP A 58 -6.78 -9.87 -1.20
C ASP A 58 -7.07 -8.36 -1.27
N LYS A 59 -7.17 -7.87 -2.51
CA LYS A 59 -7.41 -6.45 -2.79
C LYS A 59 -8.74 -5.98 -2.20
N GLU A 60 -9.81 -6.76 -2.33
CA GLU A 60 -11.14 -6.39 -1.84
C GLU A 60 -11.11 -6.17 -0.32
N THR A 61 -10.60 -7.15 0.41
CA THR A 61 -10.42 -7.07 1.87
C THR A 61 -9.50 -5.92 2.26
N ALA A 62 -8.41 -5.68 1.52
CA ALA A 62 -7.53 -4.56 1.77
C ALA A 62 -8.25 -3.21 1.56
N THR A 63 -9.08 -3.10 0.53
CA THR A 63 -9.82 -1.88 0.19
C THR A 63 -10.91 -1.62 1.23
N GLU A 64 -11.71 -2.62 1.60
CA GLU A 64 -12.72 -2.50 2.65
C GLU A 64 -12.11 -2.10 3.99
N LYS A 65 -10.98 -2.71 4.36
CA LYS A 65 -10.27 -2.34 5.58
C LYS A 65 -9.75 -0.90 5.47
N LEU A 66 -9.12 -0.54 4.35
CA LEU A 66 -8.67 0.84 4.14
C LEU A 66 -9.81 1.84 4.28
N GLU A 67 -10.98 1.58 3.71
CA GLU A 67 -12.17 2.43 3.86
C GLU A 67 -12.60 2.57 5.32
N LYS A 68 -12.60 1.48 6.10
CA LYS A 68 -12.88 1.51 7.55
C LYS A 68 -11.88 2.35 8.35
N TYR A 69 -10.67 2.53 7.85
CA TYR A 69 -9.60 3.29 8.49
C TYR A 69 -9.26 4.60 7.75
N ASP A 70 -10.23 5.24 7.08
CA ASP A 70 -10.07 6.54 6.38
C ASP A 70 -8.96 6.53 5.32
N ASN A 71 -8.78 5.41 4.61
CA ASN A 71 -7.70 5.17 3.66
C ASN A 71 -6.31 5.42 4.26
N ASN A 72 -6.12 5.11 5.56
CA ASN A 72 -4.87 5.29 6.28
C ASN A 72 -4.22 3.95 6.64
N VAL A 73 -3.20 3.58 5.86
CA VAL A 73 -2.43 2.34 6.06
C VAL A 73 -1.68 2.32 7.39
N ALA A 74 -1.18 3.46 7.86
CA ALA A 74 -0.44 3.52 9.12
C ALA A 74 -1.34 3.16 10.29
N ARG A 75 -2.58 3.67 10.27
CA ARG A 75 -3.60 3.34 11.29
C ARG A 75 -4.02 1.88 11.21
N LEU A 76 -4.27 1.38 10.00
CA LEU A 76 -4.58 -0.04 9.75
C LEU A 76 -3.50 -0.95 10.36
N ILE A 77 -2.22 -0.70 10.07
CA ILE A 77 -1.09 -1.53 10.55
C ILE A 77 -0.96 -1.43 12.07
N HIS A 78 -1.07 -0.24 12.64
CA HIS A 78 -0.98 -0.04 14.09
C HIS A 78 -2.08 -0.81 14.82
N GLU A 79 -3.33 -0.68 14.37
CA GLU A 79 -4.47 -1.38 14.96
C GLU A 79 -4.39 -2.91 14.77
N TYR A 80 -3.79 -3.38 13.67
CA TYR A 80 -3.58 -4.81 13.45
C TYR A 80 -2.46 -5.38 14.32
N SER A 81 -1.42 -4.59 14.55
CA SER A 81 -0.31 -4.96 15.45
C SER A 81 -0.73 -4.95 16.92
N ASP A 82 -1.67 -4.09 17.32
CA ASP A 82 -2.23 -4.04 18.69
C ASP A 82 -3.26 -5.16 18.96
N LYS A 83 -3.81 -5.77 17.90
CA LYS A 83 -4.79 -6.87 18.01
C LYS A 83 -4.17 -8.27 18.04
N THR A 84 -2.85 -8.40 17.97
CA THR A 84 -2.13 -9.68 18.03
C THR A 84 -1.40 -9.81 19.36
#